data_AF-I1PHS0-F1
#
_entry.id   AF-I1PHS0-F1
#
_cell.length_a   1.000
_cell.length_b   1.000
_cell.length_c   1.000
_cell.angle_alpha   90.00
_cell.angle_beta   90.00
_cell.angle_gamma   90.00
#
_symmetry.space_group_name_H-M   'P 1'
#
loop_
_entity.id
_entity.type
_entity.pdbx_description
1 polymer ?
#
loop_
_entity_poly.entity_id
_entity_poly.type
_entity_poly.pdbx_seq_one_letter_code
_entity_poly.pdbx_strand_id
1 'polypeptide(L)'
;GKRPVTGLRLFLEGQKSNKLAIHLQHLCSLPQIIQLEDDTYNPQTPEAEIRKYYEPIGSWKRFSHVCTAPVDSDDSSIVTGAQLEVVSHGFKKILFLRLHFSKVCNATSVKNPEWDGSPNLGQKSGLISTLISTHFSTAALKPAPRPAEVNINSAVYPGGPPVPVQTPKLLRFVDTTEMLRGPQDLPGYWVVSGAKLHLERGKISLRVKYSLLTVNSPDDEFSPDEEF
;
A
#
# COMPACT_ATOMS: atom_id res chain seq x y z
N GLY A 1 1.04 -18.50 0.76
CA GLY A 1 1.76 -17.92 1.90
C GLY A 1 0.71 -17.52 2.91
N LYS A 2 0.87 -17.91 4.19
CA LYS A 2 -0.13 -17.69 5.25
C LYS A 2 0.33 -16.61 6.23
N ARG A 3 0.83 -15.48 5.71
CA ARG A 3 1.36 -14.40 6.56
C ARG A 3 0.57 -13.12 6.32
N PRO A 4 0.16 -12.41 7.39
CA PRO A 4 -0.49 -11.11 7.26
C PRO A 4 0.36 -10.17 6.41
N VAL A 5 -0.31 -9.49 5.50
CA VAL A 5 0.27 -8.41 4.71
C VAL A 5 0.11 -7.11 5.48
N THR A 6 1.18 -6.33 5.59
CA THR A 6 1.20 -4.99 6.19
C THR A 6 1.38 -3.90 5.15
N GLY A 7 1.81 -4.26 3.94
CA GLY A 7 1.98 -3.30 2.88
C GLY A 7 1.87 -3.92 1.50
N LEU A 8 1.49 -3.09 0.54
CA LEU A 8 1.36 -3.45 -0.86
C LEU A 8 1.96 -2.36 -1.74
N ARG A 9 2.59 -2.76 -2.84
CA ARG A 9 3.06 -1.83 -3.86
C ARG A 9 3.04 -2.44 -5.26
N LEU A 10 2.81 -1.61 -6.26
CA LEU A 10 3.01 -1.98 -7.65
C LEU A 10 4.49 -1.83 -8.02
N PHE A 11 4.97 -2.68 -8.91
CA PHE A 11 6.35 -2.65 -9.36
C PHE A 11 6.47 -3.04 -10.83
N LEU A 12 7.49 -2.53 -11.53
CA LEU A 12 7.81 -2.91 -12.90
C LEU A 12 9.03 -3.82 -12.93
N GLU A 13 8.83 -5.10 -13.21
CA GLU A 13 9.86 -6.12 -13.19
C GLU A 13 10.35 -6.53 -14.59
N GLY A 14 11.38 -7.38 -14.60
CA GLY A 14 12.04 -7.90 -15.79
C GLY A 14 13.14 -6.97 -16.32
N GLN A 15 14.00 -7.52 -17.19
CA GLN A 15 15.16 -6.81 -17.74
C GLN A 15 14.81 -5.48 -18.44
N LYS A 16 13.58 -5.37 -18.95
CA LYS A 16 13.07 -4.18 -19.65
C LYS A 16 12.10 -3.34 -18.80
N SER A 17 11.91 -3.68 -17.52
CA SER A 17 10.93 -3.06 -16.61
C SER A 17 9.57 -2.88 -17.27
N ASN A 18 9.06 -3.96 -17.88
CA ASN A 18 7.86 -3.94 -18.72
C ASN A 18 6.80 -4.95 -18.34
N LYS A 19 6.96 -5.58 -17.18
CA LYS A 19 5.98 -6.44 -16.56
C LYS A 19 5.49 -5.77 -15.29
N LEU A 20 4.19 -5.58 -15.18
CA LEU A 20 3.59 -5.05 -13.96
C LEU A 20 3.42 -6.20 -12.96
N ALA A 21 3.94 -6.02 -11.75
CA ALA A 21 3.86 -6.95 -10.65
C ALA A 21 3.28 -6.24 -9.42
N ILE A 22 2.81 -7.04 -8.46
CA ILE A 22 2.40 -6.60 -7.13
C ILE A 22 3.32 -7.24 -6.11
N HIS A 23 3.89 -6.42 -5.23
CA HIS A 23 4.75 -6.87 -4.15
C HIS A 23 3.99 -6.75 -2.83
N LEU A 24 4.14 -7.77 -1.99
CA LEU A 24 3.53 -7.85 -0.67
C LEU A 24 4.63 -7.69 0.38
N GLN A 25 4.42 -6.78 1.31
CA GLN A 25 5.18 -6.73 2.54
C GLN A 25 4.44 -7.52 3.60
N HIS A 26 5.09 -8.55 4.14
CA HIS A 26 4.57 -9.36 5.21
C HIS A 26 5.19 -8.97 6.55
N LEU A 27 4.51 -9.28 7.65
CA LEU A 27 5.15 -9.28 8.97
C LEU A 27 6.37 -10.22 8.96
N CYS A 28 7.49 -9.74 9.49
CA CYS A 28 8.74 -10.52 9.60
C CYS A 28 8.52 -11.80 10.41
N SER A 29 7.68 -11.73 11.45
CA SER A 29 7.20 -12.86 12.23
C SER A 29 5.69 -12.70 12.46
N LEU A 30 4.92 -13.75 12.21
CA LEU A 30 3.54 -13.82 12.67
C LEU A 30 3.58 -14.03 14.19
N PRO A 31 3.03 -13.12 15.01
CA PRO A 31 2.85 -13.40 16.42
C PRO A 31 2.10 -14.73 16.57
N GLN A 32 2.57 -15.64 17.43
CA GLN A 32 1.90 -16.94 17.68
C GLN A 32 0.44 -16.78 18.11
N ILE A 33 0.09 -15.57 18.56
CA ILE A 33 -1.23 -15.17 18.98
C ILE A 33 -2.19 -14.84 17.81
N ILE A 34 -1.78 -14.93 16.54
CA ILE A 34 -2.67 -14.75 15.39
C ILE A 34 -2.78 -16.09 14.65
N GLN A 35 -3.94 -16.72 14.78
CA GLN A 35 -4.30 -17.94 14.07
C GLN A 35 -5.05 -17.58 12.79
N LEU A 36 -4.56 -18.11 11.66
CA LEU A 36 -5.11 -17.86 10.34
C LEU A 36 -5.68 -19.14 9.75
N GLU A 37 -6.93 -19.06 9.31
CA GLU A 37 -7.59 -20.07 8.51
C GLU A 37 -7.73 -19.56 7.07
N ASP A 38 -7.49 -20.42 6.07
CA ASP A 38 -7.65 -19.99 4.69
C ASP A 38 -9.13 -19.73 4.42
N ASP A 39 -9.45 -18.51 3.97
CA ASP A 39 -10.83 -18.16 3.66
C ASP A 39 -11.14 -18.71 2.26
N THR A 40 -11.86 -19.83 2.21
CA THR A 40 -12.36 -20.41 0.96
C THR A 40 -13.47 -19.57 0.33
N TYR A 41 -14.03 -18.60 1.04
CA TYR A 41 -15.06 -17.72 0.51
C TYR A 41 -14.41 -16.64 -0.36
N ASN A 42 -14.59 -16.76 -1.67
CA ASN A 42 -14.24 -15.72 -2.64
C ASN A 42 -15.55 -15.07 -3.11
N PRO A 43 -16.00 -13.96 -2.48
CA PRO A 43 -17.20 -13.27 -2.93
C PRO A 43 -16.96 -12.78 -4.36
N GLN A 44 -17.53 -13.48 -5.33
CA GLN A 44 -17.52 -13.04 -6.71
C GLN A 44 -18.61 -11.99 -6.86
N THR A 45 -18.22 -10.71 -6.83
CA THR A 45 -19.14 -9.63 -7.21
C THR A 45 -19.67 -9.94 -8.62
N PRO A 46 -20.99 -9.88 -8.87
CA PRO A 46 -21.56 -10.18 -10.17
C PRO A 46 -20.91 -9.35 -11.27
N GLU A 47 -20.59 -9.97 -12.42
CA GLU A 47 -19.86 -9.29 -13.50
C GLU A 47 -20.55 -8.00 -13.96
N ALA A 48 -21.89 -7.99 -13.98
CA ALA A 48 -22.70 -6.82 -14.33
C ALA A 48 -22.44 -5.62 -13.40
N GLU A 49 -22.24 -5.88 -12.11
CA GLU A 49 -21.95 -4.83 -11.11
C GLU A 49 -20.50 -4.36 -11.18
N ILE A 50 -19.57 -5.24 -11.54
CA ILE A 50 -18.15 -4.90 -11.66
C ILE A 50 -17.91 -3.96 -12.85
N ARG A 51 -18.68 -4.09 -13.95
CA ARG A 51 -18.47 -3.32 -15.19
C ARG A 51 -18.44 -1.79 -15.01
N LYS A 52 -19.15 -1.26 -14.00
CA LYS A 52 -19.14 0.19 -13.70
C LYS A 52 -17.79 0.71 -13.20
N TYR A 53 -16.90 -0.19 -12.76
CA TYR A 53 -15.54 0.13 -12.30
C TYR A 53 -14.47 -0.05 -13.39
N TYR A 54 -14.85 -0.27 -14.65
CA TYR A 54 -13.87 -0.38 -15.73
C TYR A 54 -13.47 1.01 -16.22
N GLU A 55 -12.28 1.44 -15.84
CA GLU A 55 -11.72 2.72 -16.25
C GLU A 55 -10.73 2.55 -17.41
N PRO A 56 -10.85 3.37 -18.47
CA PRO A 56 -9.94 3.28 -19.61
C PRO A 56 -8.55 3.76 -19.22
N ILE A 57 -7.52 3.00 -19.61
CA ILE A 57 -6.13 3.41 -19.47
C ILE A 57 -5.69 4.02 -20.78
N GLY A 58 -5.41 5.32 -20.77
CA GLY A 58 -5.17 6.15 -21.95
C GLY A 58 -4.28 5.52 -23.02
N SER A 59 -2.96 5.76 -22.98
CA SER A 59 -2.06 5.44 -24.11
C SER A 59 -1.26 4.13 -23.96
N TRP A 60 -1.53 3.32 -22.92
CA TRP A 60 -0.78 2.09 -22.68
C TRP A 60 -1.33 0.92 -23.51
N LYS A 61 -0.54 0.39 -24.44
CA LYS A 61 -0.94 -0.66 -25.40
C LYS A 61 -1.21 -2.07 -24.84
N ARG A 62 -0.96 -2.36 -23.55
CA ARG A 62 -1.01 -3.75 -23.01
C ARG A 62 -2.37 -4.15 -22.47
N PHE A 63 -3.07 -3.23 -21.83
CA PHE A 63 -4.47 -3.35 -21.44
C PHE A 63 -5.15 -2.01 -21.73
N SER A 64 -6.41 -2.08 -22.13
CA SER A 64 -7.18 -0.87 -22.46
C SER A 64 -7.94 -0.34 -21.26
N HIS A 65 -8.16 -1.15 -20.23
CA HIS A 65 -8.89 -0.76 -19.03
C HIS A 65 -8.25 -1.35 -17.76
N VAL A 66 -8.56 -0.74 -16.63
CA VAL A 66 -8.32 -1.26 -15.28
C VAL A 66 -9.64 -1.36 -14.54
N CYS A 67 -9.81 -2.43 -13.78
CA CYS A 67 -10.92 -2.56 -12.85
C CYS A 67 -10.56 -1.86 -11.53
N THR A 68 -11.32 -0.83 -11.16
CA THR A 68 -11.13 -0.05 -9.92
C THR A 68 -12.09 -0.47 -8.80
N ALA A 69 -12.74 -1.62 -8.96
CA ALA A 69 -13.64 -2.18 -7.95
C ALA A 69 -12.85 -2.45 -6.65
N PRO A 70 -13.43 -2.12 -5.48
CA PRO A 70 -12.84 -2.52 -4.21
C PRO A 70 -12.77 -4.05 -4.10
N VAL A 71 -11.64 -4.55 -3.58
CA VAL A 71 -11.46 -5.95 -3.22
C VAL A 71 -11.13 -5.97 -1.74
N ASP A 72 -12.14 -6.21 -0.92
CA ASP A 72 -12.07 -6.24 0.54
C ASP A 72 -13.01 -7.33 1.09
N SER A 73 -12.80 -7.69 2.36
CA SER A 73 -13.69 -8.58 3.10
C SER A 73 -14.30 -7.81 4.27
N ASP A 74 -15.56 -8.13 4.57
CA ASP A 74 -16.29 -7.58 5.71
C ASP A 74 -16.09 -8.44 6.98
N ASP A 75 -15.57 -9.67 6.85
CA ASP A 75 -15.67 -10.76 7.83
C ASP A 75 -14.40 -11.05 8.64
N SER A 76 -13.77 -10.03 9.25
CA SER A 76 -12.52 -10.18 10.04
C SER A 76 -11.38 -10.91 9.31
N SER A 77 -11.46 -11.01 7.98
CA SER A 77 -10.42 -11.61 7.13
C SER A 77 -9.36 -10.58 6.77
N ILE A 78 -8.13 -11.05 6.65
CA ILE A 78 -6.96 -10.25 6.29
C ILE A 78 -6.37 -10.73 4.97
N VAL A 79 -5.66 -9.86 4.28
CA VAL A 79 -4.96 -10.20 3.05
C VAL A 79 -3.69 -10.96 3.37
N THR A 80 -3.53 -12.12 2.76
CA THR A 80 -2.33 -12.98 2.86
C THR A 80 -1.67 -13.24 1.51
N GLY A 81 -2.35 -12.88 0.42
CA GLY A 81 -1.84 -12.98 -0.95
C GLY A 81 -2.49 -11.96 -1.88
N ALA A 82 -1.82 -11.66 -2.99
CA ALA A 82 -2.37 -10.81 -4.04
C ALA A 82 -1.81 -11.23 -5.40
N GLN A 83 -2.61 -11.04 -6.45
CA GLN A 83 -2.20 -11.28 -7.82
C GLN A 83 -2.84 -10.25 -8.75
N LEU A 84 -2.17 -10.01 -9.88
CA LEU A 84 -2.69 -9.22 -10.98
C LEU A 84 -3.13 -10.17 -12.09
N GLU A 85 -4.35 -9.97 -12.58
CA GLU A 85 -4.96 -10.79 -13.62
C GLU A 85 -5.34 -9.88 -14.81
N VAL A 86 -5.16 -10.37 -16.04
CA VAL A 86 -5.64 -9.67 -17.23
C VAL A 86 -6.70 -10.51 -17.90
N VAL A 87 -7.94 -10.02 -17.87
CA VAL A 87 -9.09 -10.70 -18.49
C VAL A 87 -9.42 -10.00 -19.81
N SER A 88 -9.75 -10.79 -20.83
CA SER A 88 -10.18 -10.27 -22.14
C SER A 88 -11.71 -10.25 -22.22
N HIS A 89 -12.28 -9.10 -22.56
CA HIS A 89 -13.72 -8.91 -22.74
C HIS A 89 -13.96 -8.27 -24.11
N GLY A 90 -14.27 -9.10 -25.12
CA GLY A 90 -14.28 -8.68 -26.53
C GLY A 90 -12.90 -8.15 -26.95
N PHE A 91 -12.85 -6.90 -27.40
CA PHE A 91 -11.60 -6.22 -27.76
C PHE A 91 -10.89 -5.54 -26.59
N LYS A 92 -11.49 -5.56 -25.38
CA LYS A 92 -10.91 -4.94 -24.19
C LYS A 92 -10.02 -5.94 -23.46
N LYS A 93 -8.85 -5.46 -23.03
CA LYS A 93 -7.99 -6.15 -22.06
C LYS A 93 -8.06 -5.38 -20.77
N ILE A 94 -8.51 -6.02 -19.71
CA ILE A 94 -8.84 -5.39 -18.44
C ILE A 94 -7.92 -5.94 -17.37
N LEU A 95 -7.21 -5.05 -16.67
CA LEU A 95 -6.38 -5.39 -15.53
C LEU A 95 -7.22 -5.49 -14.25
N PHE A 96 -7.12 -6.60 -13.54
CA PHE A 96 -7.76 -6.86 -12.26
C PHE A 96 -6.72 -7.06 -11.15
N LEU A 97 -7.08 -6.59 -9.96
CA LEU A 97 -6.46 -7.03 -8.72
C LEU A 97 -7.31 -8.15 -8.13
N ARG A 98 -6.66 -9.23 -7.69
CA ARG A 98 -7.28 -10.27 -6.87
C ARG A 98 -6.49 -10.38 -5.57
N LEU A 99 -7.22 -10.48 -4.47
CA LEU A 99 -6.64 -10.69 -3.15
C LEU A 99 -7.01 -12.08 -2.68
N HIS A 100 -6.11 -12.67 -1.91
CA HIS A 100 -6.35 -13.88 -1.16
C HIS A 100 -6.49 -13.52 0.31
N PHE A 101 -7.57 -14.01 0.92
CA PHE A 101 -7.95 -13.70 2.28
C PHE A 101 -7.74 -14.91 3.18
N SER A 102 -7.41 -14.64 4.43
CA SER A 102 -7.42 -15.62 5.51
C SER A 102 -8.18 -15.04 6.69
N LYS A 103 -9.06 -15.84 7.28
CA LYS A 103 -9.82 -15.46 8.48
C LYS A 103 -8.90 -15.45 9.69
N VAL A 104 -9.08 -14.45 10.55
CA VAL A 104 -8.39 -14.36 11.83
C VAL A 104 -9.30 -14.96 12.91
N CYS A 105 -8.85 -16.01 13.61
CA CYS A 105 -9.73 -16.78 14.50
C CYS A 105 -9.69 -16.35 15.97
N ASN A 106 -8.59 -15.76 16.43
CA ASN A 106 -8.36 -15.41 17.84
C ASN A 106 -8.00 -13.93 18.06
N ALA A 107 -8.30 -13.11 17.07
CA ALA A 107 -8.18 -11.67 17.12
C ALA A 107 -9.34 -11.02 16.36
N THR A 108 -9.78 -9.88 16.86
CA THR A 108 -10.91 -9.10 16.33
C THR A 108 -10.42 -7.78 15.77
N SER A 109 -11.10 -7.28 14.74
CA SER A 109 -10.91 -5.91 14.26
C SER A 109 -11.52 -4.91 15.24
N VAL A 110 -10.70 -4.05 15.86
CA VAL A 110 -11.16 -3.09 16.89
C VAL A 110 -11.83 -1.85 16.28
N LYS A 111 -11.56 -1.60 15.00
CA LYS A 111 -12.02 -0.42 14.29
C LYS A 111 -12.57 -0.81 12.93
N ASN A 112 -13.51 0.01 12.43
CA ASN A 112 -13.91 -0.02 11.04
C ASN A 112 -12.67 0.13 10.15
N PRO A 113 -12.44 -0.78 9.18
CA PRO A 113 -11.25 -0.72 8.37
C PRO A 113 -11.23 0.56 7.53
N GLU A 114 -10.05 1.18 7.41
CA GLU A 114 -9.90 2.49 6.79
C GLU A 114 -9.09 2.42 5.50
N TRP A 115 -9.57 3.11 4.48
CA TRP A 115 -8.81 3.34 3.26
C TRP A 115 -7.72 4.37 3.50
N ASP A 116 -6.52 4.09 2.98
CA ASP A 116 -5.43 5.04 3.06
C ASP A 116 -5.75 6.34 2.30
N GLY A 117 -5.34 7.48 2.85
CA GLY A 117 -5.71 8.80 2.35
C GLY A 117 -7.13 9.28 2.71
N SER A 118 -7.85 8.59 3.62
CA SER A 118 -9.06 9.14 4.24
C SER A 118 -8.71 10.43 5.02
N PRO A 119 -9.53 11.50 4.96
CA PRO A 119 -9.23 12.80 5.60
C PRO A 119 -8.97 12.73 7.11
N ASN A 120 -9.27 11.60 7.76
CA ASN A 120 -9.08 11.38 9.19
C ASN A 120 -7.61 11.23 9.64
N LEU A 121 -6.64 11.17 8.71
CA LEU A 121 -5.21 11.06 9.01
C LEU A 121 -4.39 12.32 8.68
N GLY A 122 -5.05 13.46 8.41
CA GLY A 122 -4.38 14.70 7.97
C GLY A 122 -4.20 15.78 9.04
N GLN A 123 -4.45 15.50 10.33
CA GLN A 123 -4.49 16.53 11.38
C GLN A 123 -3.63 16.17 12.60
N LYS A 124 -2.44 15.60 12.41
CA LYS A 124 -1.40 15.57 13.46
C LYS A 124 0.02 15.71 12.88
N SER A 125 0.23 16.75 12.07
CA SER A 125 1.56 17.31 11.89
C SER A 125 1.63 18.61 12.67
N GLY A 126 2.29 18.54 13.82
CA GLY A 126 2.79 19.72 14.50
C GLY A 126 3.77 20.48 13.61
N LEU A 127 4.20 21.64 14.12
CA LEU A 127 5.04 22.66 13.49
C LEU A 127 4.25 23.75 12.74
N ILE A 128 3.40 24.48 13.47
CA ILE A 128 3.28 25.92 13.19
C ILE A 128 4.33 26.61 14.05
N SER A 129 5.56 26.65 13.57
CA SER A 129 6.52 27.67 13.97
C SER A 129 7.01 28.37 12.72
N THR A 130 7.13 29.69 12.84
CA THR A 130 7.77 30.63 11.92
C THR A 130 6.80 31.41 11.03
N LEU A 131 6.34 32.55 11.54
CA LEU A 131 6.44 33.83 10.82
C LEU A 131 6.60 34.95 11.86
N ILE A 132 7.82 35.16 12.36
CA ILE A 132 8.20 36.45 12.95
C ILE A 132 8.76 37.30 11.82
N SER A 133 8.01 38.36 11.53
CA SER A 133 8.39 39.54 10.76
C SER A 133 9.68 40.18 11.29
N THR A 134 10.61 40.55 10.41
CA THR A 134 11.07 41.94 10.23
C THR A 134 12.21 42.01 9.22
N HIS A 135 12.09 42.96 8.30
CA HIS A 135 13.12 43.39 7.36
C HIS A 135 14.22 44.17 8.10
N PHE A 136 15.49 43.92 7.76
CA PHE A 136 16.52 44.98 7.72
C PHE A 136 17.64 44.61 6.75
N SER A 137 17.88 45.48 5.78
CA SER A 137 18.98 45.42 4.82
C SER A 137 20.28 45.91 5.47
N THR A 138 21.45 45.33 5.14
CA THR A 138 22.71 46.06 4.85
C THR A 138 23.88 45.14 4.48
N ALA A 139 24.59 45.58 3.44
CA ALA A 139 25.96 45.36 2.97
C ALA A 139 26.88 44.22 3.52
N ALA A 140 27.47 43.52 2.54
CA ALA A 140 28.86 43.06 2.44
C ALA A 140 29.49 42.24 3.58
N LEU A 141 29.84 40.98 3.29
CA LEU A 141 31.19 40.40 3.42
C LEU A 141 31.15 38.93 2.96
N LYS A 142 31.98 38.57 1.97
CA LYS A 142 32.22 37.18 1.54
C LYS A 142 32.88 36.38 2.68
N PRO A 143 32.36 35.20 3.09
CA PRO A 143 33.13 34.28 3.92
C PRO A 143 34.04 33.36 3.06
N ALA A 144 35.25 33.11 3.56
CA ALA A 144 36.32 32.32 2.94
C ALA A 144 35.94 30.83 2.71
N PRO A 145 36.55 30.13 1.73
CA PRO A 145 36.25 28.72 1.45
C PRO A 145 36.72 27.84 2.62
N ARG A 146 35.81 27.04 3.17
CA ARG A 146 36.15 26.02 4.17
C ARG A 146 36.96 24.90 3.49
N PRO A 147 38.00 24.35 4.15
CA PRO A 147 38.78 23.25 3.58
C PRO A 147 37.87 22.05 3.30
N ALA A 148 38.08 21.42 2.14
CA ALA A 148 37.30 20.28 1.69
C ALA A 148 37.36 19.16 2.74
N GLU A 149 36.19 18.69 3.16
CA GLU A 149 36.05 17.48 3.96
C GLU A 149 36.64 16.31 3.17
N VAL A 150 37.78 15.80 3.63
CA VAL A 150 38.46 14.67 3.04
C VAL A 150 37.62 13.43 3.34
N ASN A 151 36.73 13.09 2.41
CA ASN A 151 35.92 11.89 2.49
C ASN A 151 36.77 10.69 2.06
N ILE A 152 37.38 10.01 3.03
CA ILE A 152 38.06 8.72 2.85
C ILE A 152 36.98 7.64 2.74
N ASN A 153 36.41 7.47 1.55
CA ASN A 153 35.63 6.30 1.20
C ASN A 153 36.23 5.64 -0.05
N SER A 154 36.85 4.48 0.13
CA SER A 154 37.51 3.67 -0.91
C SER A 154 36.53 2.98 -1.88
N ALA A 155 35.38 3.59 -2.15
CA ALA A 155 34.37 3.07 -3.08
C ALA A 155 34.00 4.13 -4.13
N VAL A 156 35.01 4.72 -4.77
CA VAL A 156 34.81 5.52 -5.98
C VAL A 156 34.87 4.59 -7.18
N TYR A 157 33.71 4.14 -7.66
CA TYR A 157 33.59 3.74 -9.06
C TYR A 157 33.57 5.04 -9.89
N PRO A 158 34.58 5.34 -10.74
CA PRO A 158 34.64 6.60 -11.48
C PRO A 158 33.48 6.76 -12.48
N GLY A 159 32.72 5.69 -12.76
CA GLY A 159 31.57 5.71 -13.66
C GLY A 159 30.20 5.75 -12.98
N GLY A 160 30.12 5.64 -11.64
CA GLY A 160 28.85 5.33 -10.95
C GLY A 160 28.22 4.02 -11.46
N PRO A 161 27.14 3.52 -10.84
CA PRO A 161 26.29 2.54 -11.52
C PRO A 161 25.81 3.18 -12.84
N PRO A 162 25.85 2.48 -13.98
CA PRO A 162 25.36 3.05 -15.23
C PRO A 162 23.93 3.53 -15.01
N VAL A 163 23.74 4.86 -15.06
CA VAL A 163 22.43 5.48 -14.96
C VAL A 163 21.60 4.92 -16.10
N PRO A 164 20.42 4.33 -15.84
CA PRO A 164 19.56 3.83 -16.91
C PRO A 164 19.30 4.96 -17.91
N VAL A 165 19.87 4.82 -19.11
CA VAL A 165 19.88 5.85 -20.17
C VAL A 165 18.47 6.20 -20.66
N GLN A 166 17.47 5.41 -20.28
CA GLN A 166 16.05 5.71 -20.47
C GLN A 166 15.32 5.36 -19.18
N THR A 167 14.64 6.34 -18.58
CA THR A 167 13.58 6.02 -17.62
C THR A 167 12.63 5.04 -18.30
N PRO A 168 12.37 3.85 -17.71
CA PRO A 168 11.51 2.86 -18.33
C PRO A 168 10.21 3.52 -18.78
N LYS A 169 9.90 3.44 -20.09
CA LYS A 169 8.75 4.11 -20.73
C LYS A 169 7.42 3.85 -20.04
N LEU A 170 7.35 2.86 -19.15
CA LEU A 170 6.16 2.43 -18.43
C LEU A 170 6.03 2.98 -17.01
N LEU A 171 7.10 3.50 -16.38
CA LEU A 171 7.00 4.14 -15.05
C LEU A 171 6.09 5.38 -15.07
N ARG A 172 5.92 6.01 -16.23
CA ARG A 172 4.97 7.13 -16.38
C ARG A 172 3.51 6.71 -16.19
N PHE A 173 3.20 5.41 -16.26
CA PHE A 173 1.84 4.87 -16.17
C PHE A 173 1.58 4.11 -14.87
N VAL A 174 2.58 3.98 -13.99
CA VAL A 174 2.46 3.19 -12.75
C VAL A 174 3.01 4.03 -11.61
N ASP A 175 2.21 4.16 -10.55
CA ASP A 175 2.68 4.63 -9.27
C ASP A 175 3.24 3.44 -8.48
N THR A 176 4.53 3.49 -8.17
CA THR A 176 5.24 2.45 -7.41
C THR A 176 5.38 2.80 -5.94
N THR A 177 4.65 3.82 -5.46
CA THR A 177 4.64 4.20 -4.04
C THR A 177 4.18 3.01 -3.20
N GLU A 178 4.95 2.73 -2.15
CA GLU A 178 4.64 1.68 -1.20
C GLU A 178 3.65 2.18 -0.17
N MET A 179 2.52 1.49 -0.04
CA MET A 179 1.56 1.72 1.03
C MET A 179 1.86 0.73 2.13
N LEU A 180 2.23 1.21 3.31
CA LEU A 180 2.61 0.41 4.46
C LEU A 180 1.95 0.96 5.72
N ARG A 181 1.34 0.07 6.50
CA ARG A 181 1.07 0.28 7.93
C ARG A 181 1.30 -1.02 8.69
N GLY A 182 1.96 -0.95 9.83
CA GLY A 182 2.31 -2.11 10.61
C GLY A 182 2.28 -1.84 12.12
N PRO A 183 2.83 -2.77 12.93
CA PRO A 183 2.82 -2.67 14.39
C PRO A 183 3.48 -1.41 14.95
N GLN A 184 4.39 -0.81 14.20
CA GLN A 184 5.06 0.45 14.54
C GLN A 184 4.14 1.68 14.42
N ASP A 185 3.01 1.56 13.72
CA ASP A 185 2.07 2.65 13.49
C ASP A 185 0.99 2.62 14.58
N LEU A 186 0.87 3.73 15.32
CA LEU A 186 -0.14 3.82 16.38
C LEU A 186 -1.56 3.69 15.81
N PRO A 187 -2.48 2.97 16.48
CA PRO A 187 -2.37 2.43 17.84
C PRO A 187 -1.86 0.97 17.95
N GLY A 188 -1.32 0.33 16.88
CA GLY A 188 -0.80 -1.04 17.01
C GLY A 188 -0.80 -1.86 15.71
N TYR A 189 -1.28 -3.11 15.79
CA TYR A 189 -1.16 -4.12 14.72
C TYR A 189 -2.09 -3.85 13.53
N TRP A 190 -1.68 -2.93 12.67
CA TRP A 190 -2.30 -2.71 11.37
C TRP A 190 -1.95 -3.83 10.40
N VAL A 191 -2.98 -4.31 9.70
CA VAL A 191 -2.87 -5.31 8.64
C VAL A 191 -3.75 -4.91 7.47
N VAL A 192 -3.37 -5.35 6.28
CA VAL A 192 -4.17 -5.12 5.08
C VAL A 192 -5.40 -6.01 5.12
N SER A 193 -6.58 -5.41 4.98
CA SER A 193 -7.88 -6.10 4.90
C SER A 193 -8.57 -5.90 3.55
N GLY A 194 -7.97 -5.12 2.67
CA GLY A 194 -8.45 -4.94 1.31
C GLY A 194 -7.57 -4.01 0.50
N ALA A 195 -7.80 -3.97 -0.80
CA ALA A 195 -7.10 -3.06 -1.70
C ALA A 195 -7.91 -2.85 -2.99
N LYS A 196 -7.55 -1.82 -3.74
CA LYS A 196 -8.08 -1.58 -5.09
C LYS A 196 -7.07 -0.89 -5.97
N LEU A 197 -7.18 -1.12 -7.26
CA LEU A 197 -6.50 -0.31 -8.26
C LEU A 197 -7.23 1.02 -8.42
N HIS A 198 -6.48 2.07 -8.70
CA HIS A 198 -7.03 3.40 -8.90
C HIS A 198 -6.27 4.12 -10.01
N LEU A 199 -6.98 4.84 -10.87
CA LEU A 199 -6.35 5.62 -11.94
C LEU A 199 -6.19 7.07 -11.49
N GLU A 200 -5.01 7.42 -11.00
CA GLU A 200 -4.71 8.77 -10.53
C GLU A 200 -3.79 9.50 -11.51
N ARG A 201 -4.28 10.61 -12.08
CA ARG A 201 -3.52 11.46 -13.01
C ARG A 201 -2.91 10.67 -14.19
N GLY A 202 -3.62 9.64 -14.68
CA GLY A 202 -3.17 8.77 -15.77
C GLY A 202 -2.18 7.67 -15.37
N LYS A 203 -1.93 7.48 -14.08
CA LYS A 203 -1.13 6.38 -13.51
C LYS A 203 -2.02 5.37 -12.80
N ILE A 204 -1.68 4.10 -12.94
CA ILE A 204 -2.21 3.02 -12.12
C ILE A 204 -1.54 3.12 -10.76
N SER A 205 -2.36 3.36 -9.74
CA SER A 205 -1.97 3.43 -8.34
C SER A 205 -2.72 2.36 -7.56
N LEU A 206 -2.27 2.11 -6.35
CA LEU A 206 -2.93 1.23 -5.41
C LEU A 206 -3.53 2.07 -4.28
N ARG A 207 -4.70 1.69 -3.80
CA ARG A 207 -5.21 2.11 -2.49
C ARG A 207 -5.40 0.88 -1.63
N VAL A 208 -5.04 1.01 -0.37
CA VAL A 208 -5.06 -0.10 0.59
C VAL A 208 -6.04 0.22 1.72
N LYS A 209 -6.80 -0.78 2.13
CA LYS A 209 -7.69 -0.77 3.29
C LYS A 209 -6.98 -1.49 4.44
N TYR A 210 -6.91 -0.84 5.59
CA TYR A 210 -6.25 -1.36 6.77
C TYR A 210 -7.25 -1.64 7.89
N SER A 211 -7.08 -2.78 8.54
CA SER A 211 -7.76 -3.12 9.79
C SER A 211 -6.76 -3.12 10.94
N LEU A 212 -7.22 -2.72 12.12
CA LEU A 212 -6.46 -2.80 13.36
C LEU A 212 -6.89 -4.05 14.13
N LEU A 213 -5.98 -4.99 14.35
CA LEU A 213 -6.28 -6.21 15.11
C LEU A 213 -5.99 -6.02 16.60
N THR A 214 -6.86 -6.57 17.44
CA THR A 214 -6.58 -6.89 18.84
C THR A 214 -6.78 -8.36 19.09
N VAL A 215 -6.02 -8.91 20.02
CA VAL A 215 -6.22 -10.29 20.49
C VAL A 215 -7.45 -10.33 21.39
N ASN A 216 -8.26 -11.38 21.24
CA ASN A 216 -9.37 -11.64 22.16
C ASN A 216 -8.77 -12.16 23.47
N SER A 217 -9.02 -11.49 24.59
CA SER A 217 -8.59 -12.03 25.89
C SER A 217 -9.56 -13.15 26.30
N PRO A 218 -9.08 -14.24 26.92
CA PRO A 218 -9.98 -15.30 27.42
C PRO A 218 -10.91 -14.81 28.53
N ASP A 219 -10.67 -13.62 29.10
CA ASP A 219 -11.47 -13.02 30.16
C ASP A 219 -12.69 -12.24 29.61
N ASP A 220 -12.87 -12.15 28.28
CA ASP A 220 -14.00 -11.46 27.64
C ASP A 220 -15.27 -12.35 27.49
N GLU A 221 -15.24 -13.61 27.93
CA GLU A 221 -16.46 -14.43 28.09
C GLU A 221 -17.25 -13.97 29.33
N PHE A 222 -18.03 -12.90 29.18
CA PHE A 222 -19.10 -12.58 30.14
C PHE A 222 -20.12 -13.73 30.13
N SER A 223 -20.11 -14.59 31.15
CA SER A 223 -21.20 -15.51 31.47
C SER A 223 -22.41 -14.70 31.96
N PRO A 224 -23.53 -14.64 31.23
CA PRO A 224 -24.72 -13.94 31.70
C PRO A 224 -25.59 -14.92 32.49
N ASP A 225 -25.09 -15.48 33.58
CA ASP A 225 -25.88 -16.30 34.48
C ASP A 225 -25.42 -16.05 35.92
N GLU A 226 -26.10 -15.12 36.59
CA GLU A 226 -26.59 -15.26 37.98
C GLU A 226 -27.22 -13.93 38.40
N GLU A 227 -28.55 -13.84 38.30
CA GLU A 227 -29.32 -13.10 39.31
C GLU A 227 -30.60 -13.86 39.62
N PHE A 228 -30.87 -13.91 40.92
CA PHE A 228 -31.70 -14.85 41.69
C PHE A 228 -33.21 -14.70 41.51
#